data_AF-A0A454JE15-F1
#
_entry.id   AF-A0A454JE15-F1
#
_cell.length_a   1.000
_cell.length_b   1.000
_cell.length_c   1.000
_cell.angle_alpha   90.00
_cell.angle_beta   90.00
_cell.angle_gamma   90.00
#
_symmetry.space_group_name_H-M   'P 1'
#
loop_
_entity.id
_entity.type
_entity.pdbx_description
1 polymer ?
#
loop_
_entity_poly.entity_id
_entity_poly.type
_entity_poly.pdbx_seq_one_letter_code
_entity_poly.pdbx_strand_id
1 'polypeptide(L)'
;MSLIKRLWLTILFTVASLLIVLAVTSQQLFSLTQHVDDYSQHQQLSANLYQFKAGVLSLARADPLQPDTAQHLQQIKQQVARLSVNIAANLPDAQAKTFKEQTGQLWQEYTRNLESALTIAQSAPQDALSIPEQAYQQSLVPLVALLDKQLALASRDQSSEEAAMHGMLGRLAVFILGPLALASLAVVLIQLALARRLKLQMAAMGRAVDALSEGNLASRLPENGKDELAQMSARINRFLERLSELLTNVHQHASRNQRDSQHLQLLTSQAADASRLQTGKANLSNEAAAQIASQADSVAQFIEQAEAGSRQALQRTEQARQLGNANASAMQHLAARIGIAMQEMQQLNQSIGDIAQISTLIRDVADQTNLLALNAA
;
A
#
# COMPACT_ATOMS: atom_id res chain seq x y z
N MET A 1 3.32 -9.15 -13.53
CA MET A 1 4.52 -9.99 -13.35
C MET A 1 5.50 -9.16 -12.54
N SER A 2 5.94 -9.72 -11.42
CA SER A 2 6.75 -9.04 -10.42
C SER A 2 8.11 -8.59 -10.99
N LEU A 3 8.69 -7.52 -10.46
CA LEU A 3 10.02 -7.02 -10.79
C LEU A 3 11.07 -8.09 -10.56
N ILE A 4 10.98 -8.82 -9.45
CA ILE A 4 11.85 -9.95 -9.14
C ILE A 4 11.73 -11.04 -10.21
N LYS A 5 10.50 -11.37 -10.63
CA LYS A 5 10.29 -12.34 -11.71
C LYS A 5 10.91 -11.88 -13.02
N ARG A 6 10.83 -10.59 -13.36
CA ARG A 6 11.47 -10.04 -14.58
C ARG A 6 12.98 -10.14 -14.51
N LEU A 7 13.57 -9.85 -13.35
CA LEU A 7 15.01 -9.92 -13.12
C LEU A 7 15.52 -11.36 -13.23
N TRP A 8 14.82 -12.32 -12.62
CA TRP A 8 15.10 -13.75 -12.80
C TRP A 8 14.95 -14.21 -14.25
N LEU A 9 13.96 -13.70 -14.99
CA LEU A 9 13.78 -14.03 -16.40
C LEU A 9 14.93 -13.49 -17.26
N THR A 10 15.46 -12.30 -16.94
CA THR A 10 16.67 -11.79 -17.61
C THR A 10 17.90 -12.61 -17.29
N ILE A 11 18.08 -13.04 -16.04
CA ILE A 11 19.20 -13.92 -15.66
C ILE A 11 19.07 -15.26 -16.40
N LEU A 12 17.88 -15.88 -16.36
CA LEU A 12 17.62 -17.13 -17.07
C LEU A 12 17.91 -17.00 -18.57
N PHE A 13 17.45 -15.91 -19.19
CA PHE A 13 17.72 -15.62 -20.60
C PHE A 13 19.21 -15.46 -20.87
N THR A 14 19.95 -14.73 -20.02
CA THR A 14 21.41 -14.57 -20.17
C THR A 14 22.14 -15.91 -20.07
N VAL A 15 21.80 -16.73 -19.08
CA VAL A 15 22.41 -18.06 -18.88
C VAL A 15 22.07 -18.99 -20.04
N ALA A 16 20.81 -19.02 -20.49
CA ALA A 16 20.39 -19.81 -21.63
C ALA A 16 21.13 -19.38 -22.92
N SER A 17 21.26 -18.06 -23.14
CA SER A 17 22.01 -17.55 -24.30
C SER A 17 23.49 -17.96 -24.25
N LEU A 18 24.10 -17.92 -23.07
CA LEU A 18 25.51 -18.28 -22.89
C LEU A 18 25.75 -19.78 -23.10
N LEU A 19 24.81 -20.62 -22.65
CA LEU A 19 24.83 -22.06 -22.91
C LEU A 19 24.67 -22.40 -24.40
N ILE A 20 23.80 -21.67 -25.12
CA ILE A 20 23.64 -21.85 -26.56
C ILE A 20 24.94 -21.48 -27.29
N VAL A 21 25.54 -20.34 -26.95
CA VAL A 21 26.84 -19.93 -27.52
C VAL A 21 27.89 -21.00 -27.24
N LEU A 22 27.98 -21.48 -26.00
CA LEU A 22 28.95 -22.52 -25.61
C LEU A 22 28.74 -23.81 -26.41
N ALA A 23 27.49 -24.27 -26.57
CA ALA A 23 27.17 -25.47 -27.34
C ALA A 23 27.56 -25.32 -28.83
N VAL A 24 27.24 -24.18 -29.45
CA VAL A 24 27.60 -23.89 -30.85
C VAL A 24 29.12 -23.85 -31.01
N THR A 25 29.83 -23.15 -30.11
CA THR A 25 31.30 -23.09 -30.16
C THR A 25 31.95 -24.46 -29.99
N SER A 26 31.43 -25.29 -29.08
CA SER A 26 31.90 -26.65 -28.84
C SER A 26 31.72 -27.54 -30.08
N GLN A 27 30.54 -27.51 -30.71
CA GLN A 27 30.27 -28.26 -31.93
C GLN A 27 31.21 -27.85 -33.08
N GLN A 28 31.49 -26.55 -33.19
CA GLN A 28 32.40 -26.03 -34.21
C GLN A 28 33.85 -26.42 -33.96
N LEU A 29 34.29 -26.39 -32.70
CA LEU A 29 35.63 -26.83 -32.32
C LEU A 29 35.83 -28.31 -32.64
N PHE A 30 34.82 -29.15 -32.37
CA PHE A 30 34.85 -30.57 -32.70
C PHE A 30 34.96 -30.83 -34.21
N SER A 31 34.24 -30.07 -35.03
CA SER A 31 34.35 -30.19 -36.49
C SER A 31 35.70 -29.70 -37.01
N LEU A 32 36.30 -28.66 -36.40
CA LEU A 32 37.64 -28.21 -36.75
C LEU A 32 38.70 -29.27 -36.43
N THR A 33 38.59 -29.94 -35.26
CA THR A 33 39.53 -31.02 -34.90
C THR A 33 39.49 -32.17 -35.90
N GLN A 34 38.32 -32.52 -36.45
CA GLN A 34 38.21 -33.55 -37.49
C GLN A 34 38.94 -33.17 -38.78
N HIS A 35 38.76 -31.95 -39.27
CA HIS A 35 39.49 -31.48 -40.47
C HIS A 35 41.00 -31.43 -40.27
N VAL A 36 41.47 -31.10 -39.06
CA VAL A 36 42.91 -31.12 -38.73
C VAL A 36 43.46 -32.54 -38.77
N ASP A 37 42.70 -33.52 -38.25
CA ASP A 37 43.09 -34.93 -38.28
C ASP A 37 43.13 -35.46 -39.73
N ASP A 38 42.12 -35.16 -40.54
CA ASP A 38 42.06 -35.56 -41.96
C ASP A 38 43.20 -34.93 -42.78
N TYR A 39 43.44 -33.63 -42.58
CA TYR A 39 44.57 -32.94 -43.21
C TYR A 39 45.93 -33.59 -42.86
N SER A 40 46.13 -33.93 -41.58
CA SER A 40 47.34 -34.63 -41.12
C SER A 40 47.50 -36.00 -41.77
N GLN A 41 46.42 -36.78 -41.91
CA GLN A 41 46.44 -38.07 -42.59
C GLN A 41 46.80 -37.94 -44.08
N HIS A 42 46.20 -37.00 -44.80
CA HIS A 42 46.51 -36.74 -46.21
C HIS A 42 47.96 -36.25 -46.42
N GLN A 43 48.46 -35.43 -45.49
CA GLN A 43 49.84 -34.98 -45.51
C GLN A 43 50.83 -36.15 -45.29
N GLN A 44 50.55 -37.05 -44.35
CA GLN A 44 51.36 -38.25 -44.11
C GLN A 44 51.31 -39.21 -45.31
N LEU A 45 50.15 -39.42 -45.91
CA LEU A 45 49.98 -40.23 -47.12
C LEU A 45 50.83 -39.69 -48.28
N SER A 46 50.75 -38.38 -48.53
CA SER A 46 51.53 -37.72 -49.57
C SER A 46 53.04 -37.84 -49.31
N ALA A 47 53.48 -37.62 -48.06
CA ALA A 47 54.88 -37.78 -47.68
C ALA A 47 55.39 -39.22 -47.89
N ASN A 48 54.59 -40.23 -47.51
CA ASN A 48 54.92 -41.64 -47.70
C ASN A 48 55.00 -42.00 -49.20
N LEU A 49 54.07 -41.51 -50.02
CA LEU A 49 54.08 -41.70 -51.48
C LEU A 49 55.31 -41.06 -52.13
N TYR A 50 55.68 -39.84 -51.72
CA TYR A 50 56.91 -39.18 -52.16
C TYR A 50 58.16 -39.98 -51.79
N GLN A 51 58.26 -40.46 -50.55
CA GLN A 51 59.39 -41.28 -50.11
C GLN A 51 59.47 -42.62 -50.85
N PHE A 52 58.32 -43.25 -51.12
CA PHE A 52 58.26 -44.47 -51.92
C PHE A 52 58.78 -44.19 -53.33
N LYS A 53 58.24 -43.15 -53.99
CA LYS A 53 58.66 -42.74 -55.34
C LYS A 53 60.15 -42.43 -55.38
N ALA A 54 60.66 -41.64 -54.44
CA ALA A 54 62.07 -41.28 -54.36
C ALA A 54 62.96 -42.51 -54.15
N GLY A 55 62.57 -43.44 -53.27
CA GLY A 55 63.31 -44.67 -53.02
C GLY A 55 63.40 -45.55 -54.26
N VAL A 56 62.27 -45.78 -54.94
CA VAL A 56 62.19 -46.56 -56.18
C VAL A 56 62.98 -45.90 -57.31
N LEU A 57 62.86 -44.57 -57.48
CA LEU A 57 63.57 -43.83 -58.50
C LEU A 57 65.08 -43.73 -58.23
N SER A 58 65.52 -43.84 -56.97
CA SER A 58 66.96 -43.89 -56.65
C SER A 58 67.66 -45.14 -57.20
N LEU A 59 66.90 -46.19 -57.53
CA LEU A 59 67.40 -47.38 -58.22
C LEU A 59 67.31 -47.27 -59.74
N ALA A 60 66.75 -46.18 -60.28
CA ALA A 60 66.67 -45.98 -61.72
C ALA A 60 68.09 -45.92 -62.29
N ARG A 61 68.39 -46.82 -63.23
CA ARG A 61 69.71 -46.98 -63.84
C ARG A 61 70.81 -47.34 -62.82
N ALA A 62 70.47 -48.08 -61.77
CA ALA A 62 71.47 -48.64 -60.88
C ALA A 62 72.46 -49.51 -61.68
N ASP A 63 73.76 -49.27 -61.50
CA ASP A 63 74.82 -50.01 -62.16
C ASP A 63 75.06 -51.34 -61.41
N PRO A 64 74.76 -52.50 -62.00
CA PRO A 64 74.90 -53.79 -61.34
C PRO A 64 76.37 -54.16 -61.09
N LEU A 65 77.33 -53.45 -61.69
CA LEU A 65 78.77 -53.65 -61.47
C LEU A 65 79.28 -52.92 -60.23
N GLN A 66 78.52 -51.95 -59.69
CA GLN A 66 78.91 -51.25 -58.46
C GLN A 66 78.66 -52.14 -57.22
N PRO A 67 79.64 -52.24 -56.30
CA PRO A 67 79.51 -53.08 -55.11
C PRO A 67 78.40 -52.62 -54.15
N ASP A 68 78.07 -51.32 -54.17
CA ASP A 68 77.05 -50.73 -53.29
C ASP A 68 75.62 -50.97 -53.78
N THR A 69 75.42 -51.36 -55.05
CA THR A 69 74.08 -51.54 -55.65
C THR A 69 73.26 -52.62 -54.94
N ALA A 70 73.92 -53.71 -54.50
CA ALA A 70 73.24 -54.78 -53.77
C ALA A 70 72.77 -54.32 -52.37
N GLN A 71 73.58 -53.52 -51.67
CA GLN A 71 73.21 -52.96 -50.37
C GLN A 71 72.09 -51.93 -50.51
N HIS A 72 72.20 -51.04 -51.50
CA HIS A 72 71.20 -50.01 -51.79
C HIS A 72 69.85 -50.64 -52.16
N LEU A 73 69.84 -51.67 -53.01
CA LEU A 73 68.64 -52.44 -53.34
C LEU A 73 67.96 -53.01 -52.10
N GLN A 74 68.73 -53.60 -51.18
CA GLN A 74 68.18 -54.19 -49.96
C GLN A 74 67.59 -53.12 -49.02
N GLN A 75 68.23 -51.96 -48.90
CA GLN A 75 67.72 -50.83 -48.12
C GLN A 75 66.38 -50.33 -48.69
N ILE A 76 66.31 -50.13 -50.01
CA ILE A 76 65.07 -49.67 -50.66
C ILE A 76 63.97 -50.74 -50.56
N LYS A 77 64.28 -52.04 -50.65
CA LYS A 77 63.28 -53.11 -50.42
C LYS A 77 62.65 -53.02 -49.03
N GLN A 78 63.45 -52.79 -48.00
CA GLN A 78 62.94 -52.61 -46.63
C GLN A 78 62.11 -51.33 -46.50
N GLN A 79 62.57 -50.23 -47.09
CA GLN A 79 61.86 -48.96 -47.07
C GLN A 79 60.51 -49.07 -47.79
N VAL A 80 60.49 -49.63 -49.00
CA VAL A 80 59.26 -49.87 -49.79
C VAL A 80 58.30 -50.78 -49.05
N ALA A 81 58.77 -51.85 -48.40
CA ALA A 81 57.92 -52.73 -47.61
C ALA A 81 57.22 -51.97 -46.47
N ARG A 82 57.97 -51.16 -45.70
CA ARG A 82 57.41 -50.33 -44.61
C ARG A 82 56.43 -49.28 -45.14
N LEU A 83 56.82 -48.54 -46.18
CA LEU A 83 56.00 -47.49 -46.77
C LEU A 83 54.73 -48.05 -47.41
N SER A 84 54.78 -49.22 -48.05
CA SER A 84 53.61 -49.87 -48.64
C SER A 84 52.51 -50.17 -47.62
N VAL A 85 52.90 -50.56 -46.40
CA VAL A 85 51.97 -50.80 -45.28
C VAL A 85 51.36 -49.49 -44.79
N ASN A 86 52.20 -48.47 -44.58
CA ASN A 86 51.73 -47.16 -44.10
C ASN A 86 50.83 -46.45 -45.12
N ILE A 87 51.14 -46.57 -46.42
CA ILE A 87 50.31 -46.02 -47.51
C ILE A 87 48.97 -46.76 -47.58
N ALA A 88 48.99 -48.10 -47.52
CA ALA A 88 47.76 -48.90 -47.54
C ALA A 88 46.85 -48.63 -46.33
N ALA A 89 47.42 -48.35 -45.16
CA ALA A 89 46.66 -48.03 -43.94
C ALA A 89 45.92 -46.67 -44.04
N ASN A 90 46.44 -45.74 -44.84
CA ASN A 90 45.87 -44.39 -45.02
C ASN A 90 45.09 -44.22 -46.33
N LEU A 91 44.84 -45.32 -47.05
CA LEU A 91 43.99 -45.35 -48.24
C LEU A 91 42.65 -46.01 -47.91
N PRO A 92 41.55 -45.62 -48.58
CA PRO A 92 40.28 -46.34 -48.47
C PRO A 92 40.46 -47.82 -48.81
N ASP A 93 39.80 -48.75 -48.09
CA ASP A 93 40.00 -50.20 -48.21
C ASP A 93 40.04 -50.72 -49.66
N ALA A 94 39.13 -50.24 -50.51
CA ALA A 94 39.07 -50.61 -51.92
C ALA A 94 40.32 -50.17 -52.69
N GLN A 95 40.83 -48.96 -52.42
CA GLN A 95 42.03 -48.41 -53.06
C GLN A 95 43.31 -49.01 -52.47
N ALA A 96 43.34 -49.26 -51.16
CA ALA A 96 44.46 -49.86 -50.45
C ALA A 96 44.81 -51.24 -51.01
N LYS A 97 43.78 -52.07 -51.25
CA LYS A 97 43.96 -53.41 -51.84
C LYS A 97 44.51 -53.34 -53.26
N THR A 98 43.90 -52.54 -54.13
CA THR A 98 44.35 -52.38 -55.52
C THR A 98 45.76 -51.78 -55.59
N PHE A 99 46.06 -50.77 -54.77
CA PHE A 99 47.39 -50.17 -54.69
C PHE A 99 48.43 -51.22 -54.30
N LYS A 100 48.20 -51.94 -53.20
CA LYS A 100 49.14 -52.97 -52.72
C LYS A 100 49.39 -54.06 -53.75
N GLU A 101 48.35 -54.55 -54.43
CA GLU A 101 48.47 -55.56 -55.48
C GLU A 101 49.28 -55.04 -56.68
N GLN A 102 48.93 -53.87 -57.22
CA GLN A 102 49.58 -53.30 -58.40
C GLN A 102 51.02 -52.87 -58.13
N THR A 103 51.28 -52.15 -57.03
CA THR A 103 52.64 -51.74 -56.66
C THR A 103 53.49 -52.93 -56.26
N GLY A 104 52.90 -53.93 -55.59
CA GLY A 104 53.60 -55.13 -55.17
C GLY A 104 54.09 -55.97 -56.34
N GLN A 105 53.22 -56.17 -57.35
CA GLN A 105 53.58 -56.90 -58.58
C GLN A 105 54.72 -56.21 -59.33
N LEU A 106 54.58 -54.92 -59.64
CA LEU A 106 55.60 -54.16 -60.37
C LEU A 106 56.92 -54.05 -59.61
N TRP A 107 56.86 -53.88 -58.28
CA TRP A 107 58.06 -53.82 -57.44
C TRP A 107 58.78 -55.17 -57.33
N GLN A 108 58.04 -56.27 -57.19
CA GLN A 108 58.62 -57.61 -57.15
C GLN A 108 59.26 -57.97 -58.50
N GLU A 109 58.62 -57.61 -59.61
CA GLU A 109 59.17 -57.85 -60.94
C GLU A 109 60.46 -57.06 -61.18
N TYR A 110 60.48 -55.77 -60.80
CA TYR A 110 61.67 -54.92 -60.88
C TYR A 110 62.82 -55.47 -60.04
N THR A 111 62.55 -55.78 -58.76
CA THR A 111 63.58 -56.27 -57.84
C THR A 111 64.13 -57.63 -58.26
N ARG A 112 63.29 -58.55 -58.76
CA ARG A 112 63.73 -59.83 -59.32
C ARG A 112 64.65 -59.65 -60.53
N ASN A 113 64.31 -58.75 -61.44
CA ASN A 113 65.13 -58.48 -62.63
C ASN A 113 66.47 -57.85 -62.24
N LEU A 114 66.48 -56.94 -61.25
CA LEU A 114 67.70 -56.30 -60.77
C LEU A 114 68.61 -57.27 -59.97
N GLU A 115 68.04 -58.16 -59.15
CA GLU A 115 68.77 -59.25 -58.50
C GLU A 115 69.38 -60.24 -59.52
N SER A 116 68.64 -60.52 -60.59
CA SER A 116 69.14 -61.34 -61.69
C SER A 116 70.31 -60.64 -62.40
N ALA A 117 70.22 -59.33 -62.63
CA ALA A 117 71.32 -58.53 -63.18
C ALA A 117 72.57 -58.54 -62.28
N LEU A 118 72.41 -58.42 -60.96
CA LEU A 118 73.50 -58.52 -59.98
C LEU A 118 74.17 -59.90 -60.00
N THR A 119 73.40 -60.96 -60.23
CA THR A 119 73.93 -62.33 -60.34
C THR A 119 74.66 -62.54 -61.67
N ILE A 120 74.09 -62.06 -62.78
CA ILE A 120 74.68 -62.15 -64.13
C ILE A 120 75.94 -61.27 -64.22
N ALA A 121 76.01 -60.15 -63.51
CA ALA A 121 77.20 -59.28 -63.46
C ALA A 121 78.47 -60.02 -62.99
N GLN A 122 78.33 -61.10 -62.21
CA GLN A 122 79.45 -61.92 -61.74
C GLN A 122 80.02 -62.86 -62.82
N SER A 123 79.22 -63.23 -63.84
CA SER A 123 79.60 -64.19 -64.88
C SER A 123 79.67 -63.61 -66.30
N ALA A 124 78.82 -62.62 -66.61
CA ALA A 124 78.70 -61.96 -67.91
C ALA A 124 78.40 -60.44 -67.72
N PRO A 125 79.42 -59.61 -67.42
CA PRO A 125 79.24 -58.21 -67.06
C PRO A 125 78.65 -57.33 -68.17
N GLN A 126 78.87 -57.69 -69.45
CA GLN A 126 78.29 -56.93 -70.57
C GLN A 126 76.78 -57.17 -70.73
N ASP A 127 76.31 -58.40 -70.49
CA ASP A 127 74.89 -58.75 -70.58
C ASP A 127 74.09 -58.11 -69.44
N ALA A 128 74.70 -58.06 -68.24
CA ALA A 128 74.10 -57.46 -67.04
C ALA A 128 73.73 -55.98 -67.19
N LEU A 129 74.44 -55.21 -68.02
CA LEU A 129 74.21 -53.77 -68.18
C LEU A 129 72.90 -53.41 -68.89
N SER A 130 72.32 -54.33 -69.68
CA SER A 130 71.07 -54.11 -70.43
C SER A 130 69.81 -54.39 -69.61
N ILE A 131 69.92 -55.24 -68.58
CA ILE A 131 68.78 -55.72 -67.77
C ILE A 131 68.15 -54.60 -66.93
N PRO A 132 68.92 -53.73 -66.23
CA PRO A 132 68.35 -52.62 -65.48
C PRO A 132 67.52 -51.65 -66.33
N GLU A 133 67.94 -51.36 -67.57
CA GLU A 133 67.20 -50.45 -68.46
C GLU A 133 65.88 -51.09 -68.94
N GLN A 134 65.87 -52.40 -69.25
CA GLN A 134 64.62 -53.10 -69.58
C GLN A 134 63.68 -53.20 -68.38
N ALA A 135 64.19 -53.54 -67.19
CA ALA A 135 63.40 -53.59 -65.96
C ALA A 135 62.86 -52.21 -65.57
N TYR A 136 63.63 -51.15 -65.83
CA TYR A 136 63.20 -49.78 -65.66
C TYR A 136 61.96 -49.48 -66.52
N GLN A 137 62.01 -49.78 -67.82
CA GLN A 137 60.90 -49.52 -68.74
C GLN A 137 59.66 -50.38 -68.46
N GLN A 138 59.84 -51.67 -68.14
CA GLN A 138 58.71 -52.61 -67.96
C GLN A 138 58.02 -52.49 -66.61
N SER A 139 58.77 -52.22 -65.54
CA SER A 139 58.24 -52.30 -64.17
C SER A 139 58.35 -50.98 -63.41
N LEU A 140 59.48 -50.27 -63.51
CA LEU A 140 59.69 -49.03 -62.76
C LEU A 140 58.86 -47.86 -63.31
N VAL A 141 58.79 -47.69 -64.63
CA VAL A 141 58.01 -46.61 -65.27
C VAL A 141 56.51 -46.74 -64.92
N PRO A 142 55.85 -47.90 -65.07
CA PRO A 142 54.46 -48.06 -64.64
C PRO A 142 54.26 -47.88 -63.13
N LEU A 143 55.22 -48.33 -62.31
CA LEU A 143 55.17 -48.16 -60.85
C LEU A 143 55.22 -46.68 -60.46
N VAL A 144 56.14 -45.92 -61.05
CA VAL A 144 56.26 -44.48 -60.84
C VAL A 144 55.00 -43.75 -61.33
N ALA A 145 54.43 -44.15 -62.47
CA ALA A 145 53.17 -43.58 -62.97
C ALA A 145 51.98 -43.84 -62.02
N LEU A 146 51.89 -45.01 -61.40
CA LEU A 146 50.88 -45.31 -60.38
C LEU A 146 51.07 -44.47 -59.12
N LEU A 147 52.33 -44.32 -58.65
CA LEU A 147 52.65 -43.47 -57.51
C LEU A 147 52.33 -42.00 -57.81
N ASP A 148 52.62 -41.52 -59.02
CA ASP A 148 52.30 -40.16 -59.47
C ASP A 148 50.79 -39.92 -59.54
N LYS A 149 50.03 -40.91 -60.01
CA LYS A 149 48.57 -40.84 -59.99
C LYS A 149 48.03 -40.72 -58.55
N GLN A 150 48.52 -41.56 -57.63
CA GLN A 150 48.08 -41.51 -56.24
C GLN A 150 48.51 -40.23 -55.52
N LEU A 151 49.71 -39.75 -55.83
CA LEU A 151 50.23 -38.51 -55.28
C LEU A 151 49.44 -37.29 -55.76
N ALA A 152 49.02 -37.28 -57.04
CA ALA A 152 48.17 -36.24 -57.59
C ALA A 152 46.78 -36.22 -56.94
N LEU A 153 46.21 -37.40 -56.64
CA LEU A 153 44.95 -37.52 -55.90
C LEU A 153 45.12 -37.00 -54.46
N ALA A 154 46.13 -37.47 -53.73
CA ALA A 154 46.40 -37.05 -52.36
C ALA A 154 46.68 -35.55 -52.24
N SER A 155 47.42 -34.97 -53.21
CA SER A 155 47.69 -33.51 -53.26
C SER A 155 46.42 -32.70 -53.54
N ARG A 156 45.53 -33.21 -54.41
CA ARG A 156 44.24 -32.58 -54.69
C ARG A 156 43.36 -32.56 -53.45
N ASP A 157 43.26 -33.69 -52.75
CA ASP A 157 42.47 -33.81 -51.51
C ASP A 157 43.04 -32.90 -50.42
N GLN A 158 44.37 -32.90 -50.23
CA GLN A 158 45.05 -32.00 -49.29
C GLN A 158 44.74 -30.52 -49.56
N SER A 159 44.83 -30.07 -50.83
CA SER A 159 44.53 -28.68 -51.20
C SER A 159 43.06 -28.31 -50.97
N SER A 160 42.15 -29.27 -51.11
CA SER A 160 40.73 -29.06 -50.86
C SER A 160 40.41 -28.93 -49.37
N GLU A 161 41.06 -29.74 -48.52
CA GLU A 161 40.96 -29.66 -47.06
C GLU A 161 41.57 -28.37 -46.52
N GLU A 162 42.71 -27.93 -47.06
CA GLU A 162 43.34 -26.66 -46.68
C GLU A 162 42.43 -25.46 -47.00
N ALA A 163 41.82 -25.45 -48.19
CA ALA A 163 40.86 -24.42 -48.57
C ALA A 163 39.59 -24.45 -47.70
N ALA A 164 39.11 -25.65 -47.34
CA ALA A 164 37.98 -25.82 -46.43
C ALA A 164 38.29 -25.29 -45.02
N MET A 165 39.48 -25.60 -44.49
CA MET A 165 39.95 -25.16 -43.18
C MET A 165 40.09 -23.63 -43.10
N HIS A 166 40.68 -22.99 -44.13
CA HIS A 166 40.74 -21.53 -44.20
C HIS A 166 39.35 -20.88 -44.27
N GLY A 167 38.42 -21.44 -45.04
CA GLY A 167 37.03 -20.98 -45.09
C GLY A 167 36.29 -21.13 -43.76
N MET A 168 36.59 -22.20 -43.02
CA MET A 168 36.00 -22.49 -41.73
C MET A 168 36.52 -21.54 -40.64
N LEU A 169 37.82 -21.23 -40.64
CA LEU A 169 38.44 -20.27 -39.71
C LEU A 169 37.81 -18.87 -39.80
N GLY A 170 37.55 -18.37 -41.01
CA GLY A 170 36.87 -17.08 -41.20
C GLY A 170 35.42 -17.08 -40.70
N ARG A 171 34.72 -18.20 -40.87
CA ARG A 171 33.33 -18.37 -40.41
C ARG A 171 33.24 -18.49 -38.88
N LEU A 172 34.23 -19.11 -38.22
CA LEU A 172 34.28 -19.23 -36.75
C LEU A 172 34.12 -17.87 -36.06
N ALA A 173 34.81 -16.84 -36.53
CA ALA A 173 34.69 -15.50 -35.96
C ALA A 173 33.24 -14.98 -35.98
N VAL A 174 32.51 -15.18 -37.09
CA VAL A 174 31.12 -14.72 -37.24
C VAL A 174 30.17 -15.54 -36.38
N PHE A 175 30.35 -16.86 -36.32
CA PHE A 175 29.50 -17.75 -35.53
C PHE A 175 29.73 -17.64 -34.01
N ILE A 176 30.90 -17.17 -33.58
CA ILE A 176 31.17 -16.88 -32.16
C ILE A 176 30.70 -15.46 -31.82
N LEU A 177 31.18 -14.45 -32.57
CA LEU A 177 30.92 -13.04 -32.25
C LEU A 177 29.46 -12.64 -32.53
N GLY A 178 28.83 -13.19 -33.56
CA GLY A 178 27.46 -12.84 -33.95
C GLY A 178 26.43 -13.13 -32.86
N PRO A 179 26.29 -14.39 -32.40
CA PRO A 179 25.39 -14.75 -31.31
C PRO A 179 25.73 -14.03 -29.99
N LEU A 180 27.02 -13.85 -29.69
CA LEU A 180 27.47 -13.15 -28.48
C LEU A 180 27.08 -11.67 -28.49
N ALA A 181 27.25 -10.99 -29.63
CA ALA A 181 26.83 -9.61 -29.84
C ALA A 181 25.31 -9.47 -29.78
N LEU A 182 24.57 -10.40 -30.41
CA LEU A 182 23.11 -10.40 -30.41
C LEU A 182 22.54 -10.60 -28.99
N ALA A 183 23.09 -11.56 -28.23
CA ALA A 183 22.72 -11.81 -26.85
C ALA A 183 23.03 -10.59 -25.96
N SER A 184 24.21 -10.00 -26.12
CA SER A 184 24.62 -8.80 -25.39
C SER A 184 23.70 -7.60 -25.69
N LEU A 185 23.35 -7.38 -26.97
CA LEU A 185 22.43 -6.34 -27.38
C LEU A 185 21.03 -6.56 -26.78
N ALA A 186 20.51 -7.78 -26.81
CA ALA A 186 19.22 -8.12 -26.21
C ALA A 186 19.20 -7.82 -24.70
N VAL A 187 20.27 -8.19 -23.98
CA VAL A 187 20.40 -7.92 -22.54
C VAL A 187 20.40 -6.42 -22.26
N VAL A 188 21.19 -5.63 -23.00
CA VAL A 188 21.25 -4.17 -22.86
C VAL A 188 19.89 -3.53 -23.13
N LEU A 189 19.19 -3.94 -24.19
CA LEU A 189 17.86 -3.41 -24.52
C LEU A 189 16.82 -3.72 -23.43
N ILE A 190 16.81 -4.96 -22.90
CA ILE A 190 15.89 -5.34 -21.83
C ILE A 190 16.19 -4.55 -20.54
N GLN A 191 17.47 -4.38 -20.19
CA GLN A 191 17.87 -3.58 -19.02
C GLN A 191 17.49 -2.10 -19.18
N LEU A 192 17.74 -1.50 -20.34
CA LEU A 192 17.35 -0.12 -20.63
C LEU A 192 15.83 0.08 -20.54
N ALA A 193 15.04 -0.86 -21.07
CA ALA A 193 13.58 -0.81 -20.99
C ALA A 193 13.09 -0.92 -19.53
N LEU A 194 13.67 -1.83 -18.74
CA LEU A 194 13.33 -1.99 -17.33
C LEU A 194 13.73 -0.74 -16.51
N ALA A 195 14.94 -0.22 -16.72
CA ALA A 195 15.45 0.96 -16.03
C ALA A 195 14.64 2.22 -16.35
N ARG A 196 14.28 2.46 -17.63
CA ARG A 196 13.42 3.57 -18.03
C ARG A 196 12.06 3.49 -17.35
N ARG A 197 11.43 2.31 -17.34
CA ARG A 197 10.12 2.11 -16.71
C ARG A 197 10.16 2.36 -15.20
N LEU A 198 11.19 1.84 -14.52
CA LEU A 198 11.41 2.08 -13.10
C LEU A 198 11.63 3.57 -12.80
N LYS A 199 12.47 4.24 -13.57
CA LYS A 199 12.74 5.68 -13.42
C LYS A 199 11.46 6.52 -13.56
N LEU A 200 10.62 6.22 -14.56
CA LEU A 200 9.33 6.89 -14.76
C LEU A 200 8.38 6.67 -13.58
N GLN A 201 8.23 5.44 -13.11
CA GLN A 201 7.39 5.12 -11.94
C GLN A 201 7.91 5.82 -10.68
N MET A 202 9.21 5.76 -10.41
CA MET A 202 9.81 6.41 -9.24
C MET A 202 9.68 7.93 -9.30
N ALA A 203 9.85 8.57 -10.47
CA ALA A 203 9.65 10.00 -10.62
C ALA A 203 8.17 10.40 -10.42
N ALA A 204 7.23 9.56 -10.86
CA ALA A 204 5.80 9.80 -10.61
C ALA A 204 5.44 9.63 -9.12
N MET A 205 5.99 8.61 -8.45
CA MET A 205 5.83 8.44 -7.00
C MET A 205 6.47 9.60 -6.24
N GLY A 206 7.67 10.05 -6.64
CA GLY A 206 8.35 11.21 -6.04
C GLY A 206 7.49 12.47 -6.09
N ARG A 207 6.99 12.84 -7.27
CA ARG A 207 6.07 13.98 -7.42
C ARG A 207 4.81 13.86 -6.57
N ALA A 208 4.24 12.65 -6.45
CA ALA A 208 3.07 12.43 -5.61
C ALA A 208 3.40 12.61 -4.13
N VAL A 209 4.57 12.13 -3.68
CA VAL A 209 5.08 12.28 -2.31
C VAL A 209 5.41 13.74 -1.99
N ASP A 210 5.98 14.49 -2.94
CA ASP A 210 6.24 15.93 -2.76
C ASP A 210 4.92 16.68 -2.51
N ALA A 211 3.89 16.44 -3.32
CA ALA A 211 2.55 17.01 -3.10
C ALA A 211 1.94 16.58 -1.75
N LEU A 212 2.14 15.33 -1.34
CA LEU A 212 1.71 14.84 -0.02
C LEU A 212 2.43 15.56 1.12
N SER A 213 3.72 15.87 0.96
CA SER A 213 4.51 16.61 1.94
C SER A 213 4.04 18.06 2.13
N GLU A 214 3.45 18.65 1.08
CA GLU A 214 2.80 19.96 1.12
C GLU A 214 1.37 19.91 1.71
N GLY A 215 0.92 18.72 2.15
CA GLY A 215 -0.40 18.53 2.75
C GLY A 215 -1.53 18.25 1.75
N ASN A 216 -1.22 18.10 0.45
CA ASN A 216 -2.21 17.74 -0.56
C ASN A 216 -2.53 16.23 -0.51
N LEU A 217 -3.42 15.86 0.39
CA LEU A 217 -3.94 14.50 0.56
C LEU A 217 -4.87 14.04 -0.58
N ALA A 218 -5.18 14.89 -1.57
CA ALA A 218 -5.89 14.46 -2.78
C ALA A 218 -4.95 13.80 -3.81
N SER A 219 -3.64 14.04 -3.69
CA SER A 219 -2.62 13.38 -4.51
C SER A 219 -2.63 11.86 -4.27
N ARG A 220 -2.42 11.08 -5.34
CA ARG A 220 -2.40 9.62 -5.31
C ARG A 220 -1.16 9.09 -6.02
N LEU A 221 -0.59 8.03 -5.48
CA LEU A 221 0.52 7.33 -6.10
C LEU A 221 0.02 6.52 -7.31
N PRO A 222 0.82 6.38 -8.38
CA PRO A 222 0.44 5.61 -9.56
C PRO A 222 0.32 4.12 -9.24
N GLU A 223 -0.84 3.54 -9.55
CA GLU A 223 -1.13 2.10 -9.38
C GLU A 223 -0.96 1.30 -10.68
N ASN A 224 -0.39 1.92 -11.72
CA ASN A 224 -0.22 1.30 -13.03
C ASN A 224 0.82 0.17 -12.96
N GLY A 225 0.34 -1.07 -12.91
CA GLY A 225 1.21 -2.24 -12.99
C GLY A 225 0.68 -3.46 -12.24
N LYS A 226 1.49 -4.51 -12.25
CA LYS A 226 1.29 -5.74 -11.45
C LYS A 226 2.60 -6.14 -10.79
N ASP A 227 3.41 -5.14 -10.46
CA ASP A 227 4.70 -5.26 -9.77
C ASP A 227 4.56 -4.82 -8.32
N GLU A 228 5.63 -4.99 -7.56
CA GLU A 228 5.74 -4.74 -6.14
C GLU A 228 5.59 -3.23 -5.84
N LEU A 229 6.05 -2.37 -6.75
CA LEU A 229 5.89 -0.91 -6.62
C LEU A 229 4.42 -0.50 -6.77
N ALA A 230 3.70 -1.01 -7.77
CA ALA A 230 2.27 -0.75 -7.93
C ALA A 230 1.44 -1.24 -6.72
N GLN A 231 1.80 -2.41 -6.17
CA GLN A 231 1.16 -2.91 -4.94
C GLN A 231 1.44 -2.03 -3.73
N MET A 232 2.67 -1.49 -3.61
CA MET A 232 3.01 -0.54 -2.56
C MET A 232 2.23 0.77 -2.72
N SER A 233 2.15 1.33 -3.93
CA SER A 233 1.33 2.51 -4.24
C SER A 233 -0.12 2.32 -3.79
N ALA A 234 -0.73 1.18 -4.12
CA ALA A 234 -2.12 0.89 -3.74
C ALA A 234 -2.32 0.82 -2.21
N ARG A 235 -1.35 0.26 -1.48
CA ARG A 235 -1.38 0.23 0.00
C ARG A 235 -1.24 1.63 0.59
N ILE A 236 -0.35 2.46 0.03
CA ILE A 236 -0.17 3.85 0.44
C ILE A 236 -1.44 4.65 0.14
N ASN A 237 -2.04 4.51 -1.04
CA ASN A 237 -3.29 5.20 -1.38
C ASN A 237 -4.42 4.84 -0.42
N ARG A 238 -4.57 3.57 -0.04
CA ARG A 238 -5.55 3.16 0.98
C ARG A 238 -5.27 3.76 2.36
N PHE A 239 -3.99 3.90 2.72
CA PHE A 239 -3.61 4.59 3.95
C PHE A 239 -3.97 6.08 3.88
N LEU A 240 -3.70 6.75 2.76
CA LEU A 240 -4.05 8.15 2.54
C LEU A 240 -5.57 8.38 2.59
N GLU A 241 -6.36 7.45 2.07
CA GLU A 241 -7.82 7.52 2.13
C GLU A 241 -8.33 7.48 3.57
N ARG A 242 -7.84 6.53 4.38
CA ARG A 242 -8.14 6.47 5.82
C ARG A 242 -7.67 7.71 6.57
N LEU A 243 -6.51 8.24 6.23
CA LEU A 243 -6.00 9.47 6.83
C LEU A 243 -6.90 10.68 6.49
N SER A 244 -7.37 10.77 5.25
CA SER A 244 -8.31 11.81 4.81
C SER A 244 -9.65 11.71 5.53
N GLU A 245 -10.19 10.50 5.71
CA GLU A 245 -11.41 10.28 6.50
C GLU A 245 -11.23 10.71 7.96
N LEU A 246 -10.11 10.33 8.58
CA LEU A 246 -9.79 10.73 9.96
C LEU A 246 -9.71 12.25 10.10
N LEU A 247 -9.01 12.95 9.19
CA LEU A 247 -8.91 14.41 9.21
C LEU A 247 -10.28 15.08 8.98
N THR A 248 -11.11 14.51 8.12
CA THR A 248 -12.49 14.99 7.90
C THR A 248 -13.31 14.87 9.18
N ASN A 249 -13.25 13.73 9.87
CA ASN A 249 -13.93 13.53 11.15
C ASN A 249 -13.43 14.52 12.21
N VAL A 250 -12.11 14.72 12.32
CA VAL A 250 -11.53 15.72 13.24
C VAL A 250 -12.06 17.12 12.94
N HIS A 251 -12.13 17.52 11.68
CA HIS A 251 -12.67 18.82 11.27
C HIS A 251 -14.16 18.97 11.62
N GLN A 252 -14.96 17.93 11.40
CA GLN A 252 -16.37 17.90 11.78
C GLN A 252 -16.56 18.00 13.30
N HIS A 253 -15.75 17.27 14.08
CA HIS A 253 -15.77 17.34 15.54
C HIS A 253 -15.36 18.73 16.05
N ALA A 254 -14.31 19.33 15.48
CA ALA A 254 -13.90 20.69 15.82
C ALA A 254 -15.02 21.72 15.52
N SER A 255 -15.68 21.60 14.36
CA SER A 255 -16.80 22.46 13.99
C SER A 255 -18.02 22.28 14.89
N ARG A 256 -18.29 21.04 15.34
CA ARG A 256 -19.34 20.76 16.32
C ARG A 256 -19.00 21.37 17.68
N ASN A 257 -17.76 21.19 18.14
CA ASN A 257 -17.27 21.77 19.40
C ASN A 257 -17.34 23.31 19.40
N GLN A 258 -17.05 23.95 18.26
CA GLN A 258 -17.21 25.39 18.11
C GLN A 258 -18.68 25.83 18.26
N ARG A 259 -19.62 25.11 17.62
CA ARG A 259 -21.06 25.39 17.76
C ARG A 259 -21.57 25.17 19.19
N ASP A 260 -21.15 24.08 19.82
CA ASP A 260 -21.50 23.77 21.21
C ASP A 260 -20.97 24.86 22.16
N SER A 261 -19.76 25.36 21.92
CA SER A 261 -19.17 26.48 22.67
C SER A 261 -19.97 27.78 22.50
N GLN A 262 -20.42 28.10 21.29
CA GLN A 262 -21.29 29.26 21.03
C GLN A 262 -22.66 29.12 21.74
N HIS A 263 -23.22 27.91 21.73
CA HIS A 263 -24.47 27.63 22.42
C HIS A 263 -24.33 27.76 23.95
N LEU A 264 -23.22 27.27 24.52
CA LEU A 264 -22.91 27.46 25.94
C LEU A 264 -22.73 28.94 26.31
N GLN A 265 -22.13 29.75 25.45
CA GLN A 265 -22.02 31.20 25.68
C GLN A 265 -23.40 31.87 25.73
N LEU A 266 -24.32 31.50 24.82
CA LEU A 266 -25.70 32.01 24.83
C LEU A 266 -26.45 31.59 26.10
N LEU A 267 -26.38 30.32 26.48
CA LEU A 267 -27.00 29.81 27.72
C LEU A 267 -26.45 30.52 28.96
N THR A 268 -25.14 30.77 29.00
CA THR A 268 -24.49 31.49 30.10
C THR A 268 -25.01 32.93 30.19
N SER A 269 -25.16 33.62 29.05
CA SER A 269 -25.75 34.97 29.01
C SER A 269 -27.19 34.98 29.52
N GLN A 270 -28.02 34.03 29.05
CA GLN A 270 -29.40 33.91 29.49
C GLN A 270 -29.51 33.61 31.00
N ALA A 271 -28.65 32.74 31.53
CA ALA A 271 -28.58 32.46 32.96
C ALA A 271 -28.19 33.69 33.77
N ALA A 272 -27.24 34.50 33.28
CA ALA A 272 -26.87 35.77 33.91
C ALA A 272 -28.04 36.77 33.92
N ASP A 273 -28.79 36.89 32.81
CA ASP A 273 -29.99 37.72 32.74
C ASP A 273 -31.09 37.25 33.69
N ALA A 274 -31.36 35.94 33.73
CA ALA A 274 -32.34 35.35 34.64
C ALA A 274 -31.94 35.58 36.11
N SER A 275 -30.65 35.46 36.43
CA SER A 275 -30.12 35.74 37.76
C SER A 275 -30.31 37.21 38.16
N ARG A 276 -30.06 38.16 37.25
CA ARG A 276 -30.36 39.59 37.46
C ARG A 276 -31.83 39.83 37.73
N LEU A 277 -32.72 39.24 36.92
CA LEU A 277 -34.17 39.37 37.11
C LEU A 277 -34.61 38.79 38.47
N GLN A 278 -34.09 37.62 38.84
CA GLN A 278 -34.40 36.98 40.12
C GLN A 278 -33.93 37.83 41.30
N THR A 279 -32.76 38.44 41.19
CA THR A 279 -32.25 39.39 42.20
C THR A 279 -33.18 40.59 42.34
N GLY A 280 -33.65 41.16 41.22
CA GLY A 280 -34.63 42.24 41.24
C GLY A 280 -35.96 41.85 41.91
N LYS A 281 -36.47 40.65 41.61
CA LYS A 281 -37.68 40.11 42.27
C LYS A 281 -37.48 39.88 43.76
N ALA A 282 -36.32 39.38 44.18
CA ALA A 282 -35.99 39.20 45.59
C ALA A 282 -35.97 40.54 46.34
N ASN A 283 -35.40 41.59 45.73
CA ASN A 283 -35.41 42.94 46.31
C ASN A 283 -36.84 43.48 46.47
N LEU A 284 -37.69 43.36 45.44
CA LEU A 284 -39.10 43.75 45.53
C LEU A 284 -39.85 42.96 46.61
N SER A 285 -39.57 41.66 46.76
CA SER A 285 -40.17 40.85 47.81
C SER A 285 -39.72 41.31 49.21
N ASN A 286 -38.46 41.70 49.37
CA ASN A 286 -37.95 42.25 50.63
C ASN A 286 -38.60 43.60 50.96
N GLU A 287 -38.76 44.48 49.96
CA GLU A 287 -39.47 45.76 50.11
C GLU A 287 -40.93 45.54 50.52
N ALA A 288 -41.64 44.63 49.84
CA ALA A 288 -43.01 44.28 50.20
C ALA A 288 -43.12 43.70 51.61
N ALA A 289 -42.18 42.83 52.02
CA ALA A 289 -42.14 42.30 53.38
C ALA A 289 -41.92 43.41 54.42
N ALA A 290 -41.03 44.37 54.14
CA ALA A 290 -40.82 45.53 55.01
C ALA A 290 -42.07 46.41 55.13
N GLN A 291 -42.77 46.64 54.00
CA GLN A 291 -44.04 47.39 53.99
C GLN A 291 -45.13 46.67 54.78
N ILE A 292 -45.27 45.35 54.61
CA ILE A 292 -46.22 44.53 55.40
C ILE A 292 -45.90 44.59 56.89
N ALA A 293 -44.62 44.51 57.27
CA ALA A 293 -44.21 44.62 58.67
C ALA A 293 -44.58 45.99 59.27
N SER A 294 -44.36 47.09 58.53
CA SER A 294 -44.76 48.44 58.97
C SER A 294 -46.29 48.60 59.06
N GLN A 295 -47.05 48.01 58.14
CA GLN A 295 -48.51 47.99 58.21
C GLN A 295 -49.00 47.19 59.41
N ALA A 296 -48.39 46.03 59.68
CA ALA A 296 -48.72 45.21 60.84
C ALA A 296 -48.49 45.98 62.16
N ASP A 297 -47.39 46.73 62.26
CA ASP A 297 -47.11 47.62 63.40
C ASP A 297 -48.19 48.72 63.55
N SER A 298 -48.57 49.34 62.44
CA SER A 298 -49.66 50.34 62.42
C SER A 298 -51.00 49.73 62.85
N VAL A 299 -51.32 48.52 62.39
CA VAL A 299 -52.54 47.79 62.79
C VAL A 299 -52.51 47.45 64.27
N ALA A 300 -51.36 47.02 64.81
CA ALA A 300 -51.21 46.77 66.24
C ALA A 300 -51.49 48.05 67.06
N GLN A 301 -50.94 49.20 66.64
CA GLN A 301 -51.23 50.49 67.28
C GLN A 301 -52.72 50.87 67.19
N PHE A 302 -53.37 50.64 66.05
CA PHE A 302 -54.82 50.86 65.93
C PHE A 302 -55.64 49.96 66.85
N ILE A 303 -55.23 48.70 67.02
CA ILE A 303 -55.88 47.76 67.95
C ILE A 303 -55.73 48.25 69.39
N GLU A 304 -54.54 48.70 69.80
CA GLU A 304 -54.31 49.28 71.14
C GLU A 304 -55.19 50.52 71.38
N GLN A 305 -55.27 51.42 70.40
CA GLN A 305 -56.13 52.60 70.47
C GLN A 305 -57.62 52.23 70.56
N ALA A 306 -58.07 51.25 69.76
CA ALA A 306 -59.44 50.76 69.79
C ALA A 306 -59.78 50.10 71.13
N GLU A 307 -58.85 49.33 71.71
CA GLU A 307 -59.01 48.74 73.03
C GLU A 307 -59.15 49.83 74.11
N ALA A 308 -58.27 50.84 74.08
CA ALA A 308 -58.35 51.99 75.00
C ALA A 308 -59.68 52.74 74.86
N GLY A 309 -60.14 53.00 73.63
CA GLY A 309 -61.43 53.62 73.35
C GLY A 309 -62.62 52.78 73.85
N SER A 310 -62.57 51.46 73.66
CA SER A 310 -63.59 50.53 74.16
C SER A 310 -63.65 50.53 75.69
N ARG A 311 -62.50 50.49 76.37
CA ARG A 311 -62.42 50.62 77.83
C ARG A 311 -63.02 51.95 78.33
N GLN A 312 -62.75 53.05 77.63
CA GLN A 312 -63.33 54.36 77.96
C GLN A 312 -64.85 54.39 77.75
N ALA A 313 -65.36 53.78 76.67
CA ALA A 313 -66.79 53.68 76.40
C ALA A 313 -67.52 52.84 77.47
N LEU A 314 -66.92 51.73 77.91
CA LEU A 314 -67.42 50.93 79.03
C LEU A 314 -67.51 51.75 80.31
N GLN A 315 -66.46 52.52 80.64
CA GLN A 315 -66.46 53.39 81.82
C GLN A 315 -67.58 54.44 81.75
N ARG A 316 -67.76 55.09 80.59
CA ARG A 316 -68.85 56.08 80.39
C ARG A 316 -70.23 55.44 80.48
N THR A 317 -70.40 54.23 79.95
CA THR A 317 -71.66 53.49 80.01
C THR A 317 -72.00 53.13 81.46
N GLU A 318 -71.02 52.72 82.26
CA GLU A 318 -71.21 52.44 83.68
C GLU A 318 -71.57 53.72 84.46
N GLN A 319 -70.93 54.85 84.16
CA GLN A 319 -71.32 56.16 84.73
C GLN A 319 -72.75 56.55 84.34
N ALA A 320 -73.14 56.39 83.07
CA ALA A 320 -74.49 56.66 82.61
C ALA A 320 -75.53 55.76 83.29
N ARG A 321 -75.20 54.48 83.51
CA ARG A 321 -76.03 53.52 84.27
C ARG A 321 -76.24 53.99 85.71
N GLN A 322 -75.17 54.43 86.38
CA GLN A 322 -75.25 54.99 87.74
C GLN A 322 -76.15 56.24 87.79
N LEU A 323 -75.99 57.16 86.84
CA LEU A 323 -76.83 58.35 86.73
C LEU A 323 -78.29 57.99 86.46
N GLY A 324 -78.54 57.02 85.57
CA GLY A 324 -79.89 56.51 85.27
C GLY A 324 -80.57 55.93 86.52
N ASN A 325 -79.85 55.13 87.32
CA ASN A 325 -80.37 54.61 88.59
C ASN A 325 -80.67 55.73 89.59
N ALA A 326 -79.80 56.73 89.71
CA ALA A 326 -80.03 57.89 90.56
C ALA A 326 -81.29 58.67 90.13
N ASN A 327 -81.47 58.86 88.83
CA ASN A 327 -82.63 59.55 88.27
C ASN A 327 -83.94 58.76 88.48
N ALA A 328 -83.91 57.43 88.34
CA ALA A 328 -85.04 56.56 88.64
C ALA A 328 -85.44 56.65 90.12
N SER A 329 -84.47 56.64 91.04
CA SER A 329 -84.70 56.85 92.47
C SER A 329 -85.31 58.22 92.76
N ALA A 330 -84.81 59.29 92.13
CA ALA A 330 -85.39 60.63 92.24
C ALA A 330 -86.85 60.68 91.76
N MET A 331 -87.18 59.99 90.66
CA MET A 331 -88.55 59.88 90.15
C MET A 331 -89.47 59.11 91.11
N GLN A 332 -88.98 58.04 91.75
CA GLN A 332 -89.74 57.34 92.79
C GLN A 332 -90.03 58.24 93.99
N HIS A 333 -89.03 59.02 94.45
CA HIS A 333 -89.23 60.01 95.50
C HIS A 333 -90.23 61.11 95.09
N LEU A 334 -90.17 61.57 93.85
CA LEU A 334 -91.12 62.56 93.32
C LEU A 334 -92.55 61.99 93.27
N ALA A 335 -92.73 60.77 92.76
CA ALA A 335 -94.03 60.10 92.72
C ALA A 335 -94.62 59.92 94.12
N ALA A 336 -93.79 59.55 95.10
CA ALA A 336 -94.21 59.48 96.51
C ALA A 336 -94.68 60.84 97.04
N ARG A 337 -93.96 61.93 96.73
CA ARG A 337 -94.39 63.29 97.12
C ARG A 337 -95.70 63.72 96.44
N ILE A 338 -95.90 63.38 95.17
CA ILE A 338 -97.15 63.64 94.46
C ILE A 338 -98.30 62.86 95.13
N GLY A 339 -98.07 61.60 95.51
CA GLY A 339 -99.05 60.79 96.25
C GLY A 339 -99.46 61.44 97.58
N ILE A 340 -98.49 61.96 98.33
CA ILE A 340 -98.75 62.73 99.57
C ILE A 340 -99.59 63.99 99.27
N ALA A 341 -99.21 64.77 98.26
CA ALA A 341 -99.94 65.99 97.89
C ALA A 341 -101.39 65.70 97.44
N MET A 342 -101.63 64.56 96.77
CA MET A 342 -102.98 64.13 96.41
C MET A 342 -103.81 63.77 97.65
N GLN A 343 -103.21 63.11 98.64
CA GLN A 343 -103.87 62.83 99.92
C GLN A 343 -104.26 64.13 100.64
N GLU A 344 -103.35 65.12 100.69
CA GLU A 344 -103.63 66.44 101.27
C GLU A 344 -104.79 67.15 100.53
N MET A 345 -104.81 67.10 99.19
CA MET A 345 -105.93 67.65 98.41
C MET A 345 -107.25 66.95 98.69
N GLN A 346 -107.24 65.63 98.88
CA GLN A 346 -108.45 64.86 99.18
C GLN A 346 -108.99 65.23 100.57
N GLN A 347 -108.09 65.43 101.53
CA GLN A 347 -108.42 65.90 102.88
C GLN A 347 -108.99 67.33 102.86
N LEU A 348 -108.40 68.22 102.05
CA LEU A 348 -108.95 69.56 101.81
C LEU A 348 -110.36 69.51 101.20
N ASN A 349 -110.59 68.64 100.23
CA ASN A 349 -111.91 68.48 99.60
C ASN A 349 -112.97 67.99 100.60
N GLN A 350 -112.57 67.10 101.52
CA GLN A 350 -113.44 66.68 102.62
C GLN A 350 -113.81 67.85 103.53
N SER A 351 -112.83 68.68 103.92
CA SER A 351 -113.09 69.89 104.71
C SER A 351 -113.99 70.90 103.99
N ILE A 352 -113.88 71.03 102.67
CA ILE A 352 -114.81 71.85 101.86
C ILE A 352 -116.23 71.27 101.92
N GLY A 353 -116.37 69.94 101.86
CA GLY A 353 -117.65 69.25 102.04
C GLY A 353 -118.29 69.54 103.41
N ASP A 354 -117.50 69.48 104.48
CA ASP A 354 -117.96 69.80 105.84
C ASP A 354 -118.43 71.28 105.93
N ILE A 355 -117.71 72.21 105.28
CA ILE A 355 -118.11 73.62 105.19
C ILE A 355 -119.43 73.78 104.43
N ALA A 356 -119.63 73.06 103.32
CA ALA A 356 -120.89 73.11 102.55
C ALA A 356 -122.07 72.59 103.37
N GLN A 357 -121.85 71.58 104.21
CA GLN A 357 -122.85 71.05 105.13
C GLN A 357 -123.25 72.09 106.19
N ILE A 358 -122.26 72.80 106.77
CA ILE A 358 -122.51 73.95 107.66
C ILE A 358 -123.29 75.04 106.93
N SER A 359 -122.94 75.36 105.68
CA SER A 359 -123.65 76.38 104.90
C SER A 359 -125.10 76.00 104.59
N THR A 360 -125.38 74.70 104.41
CA THR A 360 -126.75 74.20 104.24
C THR A 360 -127.55 74.36 105.52
N LEU A 361 -126.95 74.03 106.68
CA LEU A 361 -127.57 74.25 107.99
C LEU A 361 -127.88 75.74 108.23
N ILE A 362 -126.98 76.66 107.83
CA ILE A 362 -127.23 78.10 107.91
C ILE A 362 -128.41 78.51 107.04
N ARG A 363 -128.55 77.92 105.84
CA ARG A 363 -129.67 78.17 104.93
C ARG A 363 -130.99 77.67 105.50
N ASP A 364 -131.00 76.48 106.10
CA ASP A 364 -132.18 75.91 106.75
C ASP A 364 -132.62 76.77 107.96
N VAL A 365 -131.65 77.32 108.73
CA VAL A 365 -131.93 78.28 109.81
C VAL A 365 -132.50 79.59 109.26
N ALA A 366 -131.95 80.09 108.14
CA ALA A 366 -132.46 81.30 107.49
C ALA A 366 -133.89 81.12 106.95
N ASP A 367 -134.21 79.96 106.35
CA ASP A 367 -135.55 79.64 105.85
C ASP A 367 -136.56 79.44 107.01
N GLN A 368 -136.15 78.82 108.13
CA GLN A 368 -136.96 78.81 109.35
C GLN A 368 -137.23 80.22 109.89
N THR A 369 -136.26 81.12 109.79
CA THR A 369 -136.40 82.51 110.24
C THR A 369 -137.34 83.31 109.33
N ASN A 370 -137.30 83.07 108.02
CA ASN A 370 -138.18 83.69 107.03
C ASN A 370 -139.66 83.24 107.22
N LEU A 371 -139.88 81.95 107.53
CA LEU A 371 -141.22 81.41 107.79
C LEU A 371 -141.85 81.92 109.11
N LEU A 372 -141.03 82.22 110.12
CA LEU A 372 -141.49 82.85 111.37
C LEU A 372 -141.99 84.29 111.15
N ALA A 373 -141.39 85.02 110.22
CA ALA A 373 -141.72 86.42 109.95
C ALA A 373 -143.05 86.59 109.19
N LEU A 374 -143.37 85.68 108.26
CA LEU A 374 -144.58 85.79 107.44
C LEU A 374 -145.87 85.39 108.19
N ASN A 375 -145.78 84.57 109.24
CA ASN A 375 -146.91 84.26 110.14
C ASN A 375 -147.18 85.37 111.18
N ALA A 376 -146.42 86.47 111.16
CA ALA A 376 -146.50 87.57 112.11
C ALA A 376 -146.77 88.96 111.46
N ALA A 377 -147.03 89.01 110.14
CA ALA A 377 -147.38 90.20 109.37
C ALA A 377 -148.62 89.91 108.50
#